data_AF-A0A944NFM4-F1
#
_entry.id   AF-A0A944NFM4-F1
#
_cell.length_a   1.000
_cell.length_b   1.000
_cell.length_c   1.000
_cell.angle_alpha   90.00
_cell.angle_beta   90.00
_cell.angle_gamma   90.00
#
_symmetry.space_group_name_H-M   'P 1'
#
loop_
_entity.id
_entity.type
_entity.pdbx_description
1 polymer ?
#
loop_
_entity_poly.entity_id
_entity_poly.type
_entity_poly.pdbx_seq_one_letter_code
_entity_poly.pdbx_strand_id
1 'polypeptide(L)'
;MKKAYQGQGLHLLAIVVLLAAMSYVLKFENMLTGDLWGLTTKTWVAIALATPILHQVYVVVIWRLELYKQAISSRYGEKGFIVYGFFFLLFLAARPISIILLAFSNQETFDLSWTWRWILTLVLAPPFLYLGFSIKKYFGIPRALGEDHFKPEEYRNGKMIKEGIFKYTNNGMYLYGFLGLYLPAILLASKAALAVAIFQHLYIWVHYFVTEKPDMEEIYG
;
A
#
# COMPACT_ATOMS: atom_id res chain seq x y z
N MET A 1 16.65 -8.12 20.03
CA MET A 1 16.63 -6.67 19.67
C MET A 1 17.13 -6.38 18.26
N LYS A 2 18.24 -6.98 17.78
CA LYS A 2 18.77 -6.73 16.41
C LYS A 2 17.75 -7.03 15.29
N LYS A 3 16.94 -8.08 15.43
CA LYS A 3 15.89 -8.47 14.46
C LYS A 3 14.78 -7.42 14.29
N ALA A 4 14.37 -6.74 15.37
CA ALA A 4 13.31 -5.73 15.31
C ALA A 4 13.66 -4.50 14.45
N TYR A 5 14.95 -4.24 14.24
CA TYR A 5 15.46 -3.16 13.40
C TYR A 5 15.98 -3.66 12.04
N GLN A 6 15.82 -4.96 11.75
CA GLN A 6 16.29 -5.55 10.51
C GLN A 6 15.63 -4.83 9.32
N GLY A 7 16.47 -4.43 8.37
CA GLY A 7 16.03 -3.77 7.15
C GLY A 7 15.68 -2.28 7.29
N GLN A 8 15.47 -1.73 8.49
CA GLN A 8 14.89 -0.39 8.64
C GLN A 8 15.77 0.74 8.06
N GLY A 9 17.09 0.58 8.07
CA GLY A 9 17.99 1.51 7.36
C GLY A 9 17.81 1.49 5.85
N LEU A 10 17.54 0.32 5.26
CA LEU A 10 17.23 0.18 3.84
C LEU A 10 15.84 0.72 3.51
N HIS A 11 14.87 0.54 4.40
CA HIS A 11 13.54 1.15 4.26
C HIS A 11 13.64 2.68 4.19
N LEU A 12 14.39 3.28 5.13
CA LEU A 12 14.66 4.72 5.15
C LEU A 12 15.42 5.20 3.90
N LEU A 13 16.46 4.48 3.49
CA LEU A 13 17.19 4.82 2.27
C LEU A 13 16.29 4.75 1.03
N ALA A 14 15.47 3.71 0.91
CA ALA A 14 14.57 3.52 -0.21
C ALA A 14 13.51 4.63 -0.30
N ILE A 15 12.93 5.06 0.81
CA ILE A 15 11.98 6.18 0.78
C ILE A 15 12.66 7.49 0.38
N VAL A 16 13.89 7.76 0.85
CA VAL A 16 14.67 8.94 0.42
C VAL A 16 14.93 8.92 -1.08
N VAL A 17 15.35 7.77 -1.62
CA VAL A 17 15.60 7.59 -3.06
C VAL A 17 14.30 7.76 -3.87
N LEU A 18 13.20 7.16 -3.44
CA LEU A 18 11.91 7.27 -4.13
C LEU A 18 11.37 8.71 -4.10
N LEU A 19 11.52 9.43 -2.99
CA LEU A 19 11.15 10.85 -2.89
C LEU A 19 12.04 11.73 -3.76
N ALA A 20 13.35 11.46 -3.82
CA ALA A 20 14.26 12.17 -4.71
C ALA A 20 13.87 11.95 -6.19
N ALA A 21 13.59 10.71 -6.58
CA ALA A 21 13.09 10.38 -7.92
C ALA A 21 11.76 11.09 -8.21
N MET A 22 10.83 11.09 -7.26
CA MET A 22 9.55 11.80 -7.40
C MET A 22 9.77 13.31 -7.57
N SER A 23 10.71 13.91 -6.83
CA SER A 23 11.04 15.34 -6.97
C SER A 23 11.56 15.70 -8.36
N TYR A 24 12.23 14.76 -9.04
CA TYR A 24 12.66 14.92 -10.42
C TYR A 24 11.47 14.78 -11.39
N VAL A 25 10.65 13.75 -11.22
CA VAL A 25 9.46 13.52 -12.06
C VAL A 25 8.46 14.68 -11.98
N LEU A 26 8.28 15.31 -10.82
CA LEU A 26 7.36 16.44 -10.67
C LEU A 26 7.79 17.72 -11.41
N LYS A 27 8.99 17.76 -11.98
CA LYS A 27 9.45 18.88 -12.82
C LYS A 27 8.94 18.81 -14.25
N PHE A 28 8.38 17.68 -14.68
CA PHE A 28 7.81 17.55 -16.02
C PHE A 28 6.53 18.39 -16.16
N GLU A 29 6.24 18.77 -17.41
CA GLU A 29 5.13 19.66 -17.74
C GLU A 29 3.77 19.08 -17.29
N ASN A 30 2.96 19.95 -16.71
CA ASN A 30 1.61 19.67 -16.22
C ASN A 30 1.51 18.67 -15.05
N MET A 31 2.64 18.32 -14.42
CA MET A 31 2.66 17.47 -13.21
C MET A 31 2.08 18.15 -11.97
N LEU A 32 2.11 19.48 -11.90
CA LEU A 32 1.66 20.25 -10.73
C LEU A 32 0.56 21.27 -11.08
N THR A 33 -0.04 21.13 -12.26
CA THR A 33 -1.09 22.03 -12.76
C THR A 33 -2.46 21.62 -12.24
N GLY A 34 -3.21 22.62 -11.77
CA GLY A 34 -4.58 22.49 -11.31
C GLY A 34 -4.75 22.69 -9.79
N ASP A 35 -5.99 22.55 -9.36
CA ASP A 35 -6.40 22.66 -7.97
C ASP A 35 -7.70 21.88 -7.73
N LEU A 36 -7.99 21.62 -6.47
CA LEU A 36 -9.28 21.06 -6.04
C LEU A 36 -9.59 21.59 -4.65
N TRP A 37 -10.79 22.16 -4.49
CA TRP A 37 -11.29 22.72 -3.23
C TRP A 37 -10.36 23.78 -2.60
N GLY A 38 -9.76 24.63 -3.44
CA GLY A 38 -8.85 25.69 -3.00
C GLY A 38 -7.45 25.21 -2.62
N LEU A 39 -7.14 23.93 -2.80
CA LEU A 39 -5.80 23.37 -2.62
C LEU A 39 -5.17 23.05 -3.97
N THR A 40 -3.94 23.54 -4.18
CA THR A 40 -3.17 23.27 -5.40
C THR A 40 -2.89 21.77 -5.59
N THR A 41 -2.70 21.33 -6.83
CA THR A 41 -2.22 19.96 -7.13
C THR A 41 -0.94 19.62 -6.36
N LYS A 42 -0.02 20.57 -6.19
CA LYS A 42 1.21 20.37 -5.38
C LYS A 42 0.88 19.95 -3.94
N THR A 43 -0.13 20.56 -3.33
CA THR A 43 -0.61 20.19 -2.00
C THR A 43 -1.20 18.78 -2.01
N TRP A 44 -2.04 18.46 -3.01
CA TRP A 44 -2.60 17.11 -3.15
C TRP A 44 -1.55 16.03 -3.39
N VAL A 45 -0.48 16.33 -4.16
CA VAL A 45 0.67 15.43 -4.34
C VAL A 45 1.35 15.18 -3.00
N ALA A 46 1.60 16.22 -2.20
CA ALA A 46 2.21 16.06 -0.88
C ALA A 46 1.35 15.18 0.05
N ILE A 47 0.03 15.36 0.06
CA ILE A 47 -0.92 14.52 0.83
C ILE A 47 -0.89 13.06 0.35
N ALA A 48 -0.93 12.85 -0.97
CA ALA A 48 -0.95 11.51 -1.56
C ALA A 48 0.40 10.76 -1.43
N LEU A 49 1.53 11.48 -1.29
CA LEU A 49 2.83 10.90 -0.94
C LEU A 49 2.95 10.64 0.57
N ALA A 50 2.45 11.54 1.42
CA ALA A 50 2.52 11.38 2.87
C ALA A 50 1.68 10.20 3.37
N THR A 51 0.49 9.98 2.80
CA THR A 51 -0.42 8.91 3.19
C THR A 51 0.22 7.52 3.25
N PRO A 52 0.84 6.99 2.17
CA PRO A 52 1.50 5.67 2.20
C PRO A 52 2.74 5.65 3.11
N ILE A 53 3.44 6.76 3.28
CA ILE A 53 4.60 6.87 4.19
C ILE A 53 4.16 6.71 5.63
N LEU A 54 3.16 7.49 6.06
CA LEU A 54 2.60 7.42 7.40
C LEU A 54 2.01 6.04 7.67
N HIS A 55 1.28 5.46 6.70
CA HIS A 55 0.73 4.12 6.83
C HIS A 55 1.82 3.07 7.04
N GLN A 56 2.86 3.05 6.19
CA GLN A 56 3.92 2.05 6.33
C GLN A 56 4.72 2.23 7.62
N VAL A 57 5.04 3.47 8.01
CA VAL A 57 5.72 3.72 9.29
C VAL A 57 4.88 3.18 10.45
N TYR A 58 3.57 3.43 10.43
CA TYR A 58 2.63 2.89 11.41
C TYR A 58 2.68 1.35 11.45
N VAL A 59 2.53 0.69 10.30
CA VAL A 59 2.54 -0.78 10.19
C VAL A 59 3.86 -1.36 10.69
N VAL A 60 4.99 -0.86 10.19
CA VAL A 60 6.33 -1.34 10.56
C VAL A 60 6.56 -1.24 12.06
N VAL A 61 6.23 -0.09 12.67
CA VAL A 61 6.42 0.11 14.11
C VAL A 61 5.58 -0.87 14.89
N ILE A 62 4.29 -0.99 14.55
CA ILE A 62 3.37 -1.86 15.28
C ILE A 62 3.74 -3.33 15.10
N TRP A 63 3.94 -3.80 13.87
CA TRP A 63 4.29 -5.18 13.57
C TRP A 63 5.58 -5.61 14.27
N ARG A 64 6.64 -4.80 14.20
CA ARG A 64 7.92 -5.16 14.84
C ARG A 64 7.85 -5.12 16.37
N LEU A 65 7.12 -4.17 16.95
CA LEU A 65 6.91 -4.13 18.40
C LEU A 65 6.05 -5.30 18.88
N GLU A 66 5.05 -5.68 18.11
CA GLU A 66 4.16 -6.77 18.46
C GLU A 66 4.87 -8.13 18.32
N LEU A 67 5.46 -8.41 17.16
CA LEU A 67 6.12 -9.69 16.89
C LEU A 67 7.26 -10.00 17.86
N TYR A 68 8.08 -9.00 18.21
CA TYR A 68 9.27 -9.22 19.04
C TYR A 68 9.14 -8.84 20.52
N LYS A 69 8.07 -8.12 20.91
CA LYS A 69 7.89 -7.66 22.30
C LYS A 69 6.48 -7.80 22.84
N GLN A 70 5.50 -8.22 22.03
CA GLN A 70 4.09 -8.30 22.41
C GLN A 70 3.62 -6.99 23.08
N ALA A 71 4.11 -5.84 22.60
CA ALA A 71 4.00 -4.57 23.31
C ALA A 71 2.55 -4.09 23.44
N ILE A 72 1.67 -4.53 22.54
CA ILE A 72 0.25 -4.15 22.51
C ILE A 72 -0.58 -5.25 23.16
N SER A 73 -0.42 -6.51 22.74
CA SER A 73 -1.18 -7.64 23.30
C SER A 73 -0.95 -7.84 24.79
N SER A 74 0.26 -7.60 25.31
CA SER A 74 0.54 -7.70 26.76
C SER A 74 -0.24 -6.71 27.62
N ARG A 75 -0.72 -5.60 27.03
CA ARG A 75 -1.44 -4.54 27.74
C ARG A 75 -2.95 -4.55 27.46
N TYR A 76 -3.33 -4.89 26.24
CA TYR A 76 -4.71 -4.75 25.75
C TYR A 76 -5.35 -6.07 25.31
N GLY A 77 -4.60 -7.19 25.34
CA GLY A 77 -5.07 -8.48 24.85
C GLY A 77 -5.58 -8.41 23.41
N GLU A 78 -6.68 -9.10 23.13
CA GLU A 78 -7.32 -9.13 21.81
C GLU A 78 -7.78 -7.76 21.30
N LYS A 79 -8.07 -6.81 22.21
CA LYS A 79 -8.46 -5.44 21.83
C LYS A 79 -7.32 -4.70 21.14
N GLY A 80 -6.07 -5.11 21.38
CA GLY A 80 -4.90 -4.53 20.72
C GLY A 80 -4.97 -4.64 19.21
N PHE A 81 -5.31 -5.84 18.69
CA PHE A 81 -5.45 -6.07 17.26
C PHE A 81 -6.61 -5.28 16.65
N ILE A 82 -7.73 -5.15 17.37
CA ILE A 82 -8.90 -4.38 16.90
C ILE A 82 -8.54 -2.90 16.72
N VAL A 83 -7.90 -2.29 17.72
CA VAL A 83 -7.47 -0.88 17.65
C VAL A 83 -6.46 -0.70 16.52
N TYR A 84 -5.49 -1.61 16.39
CA TYR A 84 -4.55 -1.58 15.29
C TYR A 84 -5.25 -1.67 13.92
N GLY A 85 -6.14 -2.64 13.75
CA GLY A 85 -6.88 -2.87 12.51
C GLY A 85 -7.72 -1.67 12.09
N PHE A 86 -8.31 -0.93 13.05
CA PHE A 86 -9.03 0.31 12.76
C PHE A 86 -8.13 1.36 12.10
N PHE A 87 -6.97 1.67 12.70
CA PHE A 87 -6.05 2.65 12.13
C PHE A 87 -5.40 2.16 10.84
N PHE A 88 -5.10 0.87 10.74
CA PHE A 88 -4.64 0.26 9.49
C PHE A 88 -5.65 0.50 8.36
N LEU A 89 -6.93 0.19 8.59
CA LEU A 89 -7.98 0.37 7.59
C LEU A 89 -8.21 1.85 7.25
N LEU A 90 -8.15 2.73 8.25
CA LEU A 90 -8.23 4.18 8.04
C LEU A 90 -7.14 4.66 7.09
N PHE A 91 -5.88 4.31 7.35
CA PHE A 91 -4.76 4.67 6.48
C PHE A 91 -4.81 3.97 5.13
N LEU A 92 -5.23 2.69 5.10
CA LEU A 92 -5.39 1.93 3.85
C LEU A 92 -6.43 2.61 2.94
N ALA A 93 -7.58 3.02 3.49
CA ALA A 93 -8.63 3.72 2.76
C ALA A 93 -8.22 5.15 2.36
N ALA A 94 -7.42 5.84 3.17
CA ALA A 94 -6.89 7.15 2.83
C ALA A 94 -6.05 7.12 1.55
N ARG A 95 -5.41 5.99 1.20
CA ARG A 95 -4.59 5.86 -0.01
C ARG A 95 -5.40 6.07 -1.30
N PRO A 96 -6.42 5.26 -1.64
CA PRO A 96 -7.22 5.49 -2.83
C PRO A 96 -7.95 6.84 -2.77
N ILE A 97 -8.42 7.29 -1.60
CA ILE A 97 -9.07 8.60 -1.45
C ILE A 97 -8.10 9.72 -1.87
N SER A 98 -6.87 9.74 -1.34
CA SER A 98 -5.89 10.77 -1.68
C SER A 98 -5.49 10.74 -3.17
N ILE A 99 -5.41 9.56 -3.78
CA ILE A 99 -5.14 9.42 -5.21
C ILE A 99 -6.31 9.91 -6.06
N ILE A 100 -7.56 9.61 -5.67
CA ILE A 100 -8.76 10.11 -6.36
C ILE A 100 -8.79 11.64 -6.33
N LEU A 101 -8.58 12.24 -5.16
CA LEU A 101 -8.57 13.70 -5.00
C LEU A 101 -7.42 14.34 -5.81
N LEU A 102 -6.24 13.73 -5.79
CA LEU A 102 -5.13 14.16 -6.63
C LEU A 102 -5.47 14.05 -8.13
N ALA A 103 -6.10 12.96 -8.55
CA ALA A 103 -6.48 12.74 -9.94
C ALA A 103 -7.48 13.79 -10.43
N PHE A 104 -8.46 14.16 -9.62
CA PHE A 104 -9.38 15.27 -9.93
C PHE A 104 -8.65 16.62 -9.99
N SER A 105 -7.74 16.90 -9.06
CA SER A 105 -7.00 18.17 -9.06
C SER A 105 -6.09 18.35 -10.27
N ASN A 106 -5.72 17.25 -10.96
CA ASN A 106 -4.75 17.23 -12.05
C ASN A 106 -5.30 16.48 -13.28
N GLN A 107 -6.62 16.47 -13.44
CA GLN A 107 -7.32 15.77 -14.53
C GLN A 107 -6.96 16.34 -15.90
N GLU A 108 -7.06 15.51 -16.94
CA GLU A 108 -6.82 15.89 -18.35
C GLU A 108 -5.43 16.47 -18.65
N THR A 109 -4.45 16.22 -17.77
CA THR A 109 -3.05 16.64 -17.99
C THR A 109 -2.23 15.62 -18.76
N PHE A 110 -2.72 14.38 -18.84
CA PHE A 110 -2.16 13.32 -19.66
C PHE A 110 -2.98 13.20 -20.96
N ASP A 111 -2.32 13.32 -22.11
CA ASP A 111 -2.95 13.08 -23.41
C ASP A 111 -3.19 11.57 -23.63
N LEU A 112 -4.22 11.05 -22.95
CA LEU A 112 -4.65 9.66 -23.05
C LEU A 112 -6.07 9.65 -23.63
N SER A 113 -6.24 9.06 -24.81
CA SER A 113 -7.56 8.99 -25.46
C SER A 113 -8.56 8.17 -24.64
N TRP A 114 -9.84 8.49 -24.76
CA TRP A 114 -10.94 7.78 -24.09
C TRP A 114 -10.87 6.25 -24.28
N THR A 115 -10.57 5.80 -25.50
CA THR A 115 -10.40 4.38 -25.83
C THR A 115 -9.31 3.74 -24.98
N TRP A 116 -8.13 4.37 -24.88
CA TRP A 116 -7.03 3.82 -24.09
C TRP A 116 -7.31 3.82 -22.58
N ARG A 117 -8.03 4.84 -22.08
CA ARG A 117 -8.46 4.87 -20.67
C ARG A 117 -9.29 3.63 -20.34
N TRP A 118 -10.31 3.34 -21.14
CA TRP A 118 -11.16 2.17 -20.93
C TRP A 118 -10.43 0.84 -21.10
N ILE A 119 -9.59 0.71 -22.13
CA ILE A 119 -8.79 -0.52 -22.32
C ILE A 119 -7.93 -0.79 -21.08
N LEU A 120 -7.18 0.21 -20.61
CA LEU A 120 -6.30 0.04 -19.45
C LEU A 120 -7.11 -0.24 -18.18
N THR A 121 -8.21 0.47 -17.95
CA THR A 121 -9.11 0.20 -16.80
C THR A 121 -9.67 -1.21 -16.84
N LEU A 122 -10.14 -1.69 -18.00
CA LEU A 122 -10.70 -3.03 -18.16
C LEU A 122 -9.65 -4.14 -18.02
N VAL A 123 -8.37 -3.85 -18.28
CA VAL A 123 -7.27 -4.79 -18.04
C VAL A 123 -6.88 -4.83 -16.57
N LEU A 124 -6.81 -3.66 -15.90
CA LEU A 124 -6.30 -3.55 -14.53
C LEU A 124 -7.36 -3.87 -13.45
N ALA A 125 -8.63 -3.55 -13.69
CA ALA A 125 -9.68 -3.73 -12.70
C ALA A 125 -9.98 -5.20 -12.36
N PRO A 126 -10.08 -6.15 -13.33
CA PRO A 126 -10.39 -7.55 -13.02
C PRO A 126 -9.42 -8.22 -12.03
N PRO A 127 -8.08 -8.16 -12.18
CA PRO A 127 -7.18 -8.76 -11.19
C PRO A 127 -7.26 -8.10 -9.81
N PHE A 128 -7.46 -6.77 -9.74
CA PHE A 128 -7.68 -6.06 -8.48
C PHE A 128 -8.96 -6.53 -7.76
N LEU A 129 -10.08 -6.61 -8.49
CA LEU A 129 -11.36 -7.08 -7.94
C LEU A 129 -11.29 -8.55 -7.54
N TYR A 130 -10.62 -9.38 -8.34
CA TYR A 130 -10.43 -10.80 -8.03
C TYR A 130 -9.54 -11.02 -6.81
N LEU A 131 -8.53 -10.16 -6.57
CA LEU A 131 -7.80 -10.14 -5.31
C LEU A 131 -8.72 -9.86 -4.12
N GLY A 132 -9.56 -8.82 -4.20
CA GLY A 132 -10.51 -8.50 -3.12
C GLY A 132 -11.45 -9.66 -2.80
N PHE A 133 -11.99 -10.32 -3.83
CA PHE A 133 -12.75 -11.56 -3.68
C PHE A 133 -11.94 -12.67 -3.02
N SER A 134 -10.69 -12.87 -3.46
CA SER A 134 -9.82 -13.94 -2.96
C SER A 134 -9.44 -13.72 -1.49
N ILE A 135 -9.23 -12.48 -1.07
CA ILE A 135 -8.98 -12.13 0.33
C ILE A 135 -10.21 -12.50 1.17
N LYS A 136 -11.40 -12.04 0.76
CA LYS A 136 -12.63 -12.29 1.52
C LYS A 136 -12.99 -13.78 1.61
N LYS A 137 -12.77 -14.53 0.54
CA LYS A 137 -13.21 -15.94 0.44
C LYS A 137 -12.18 -16.95 0.95
N TYR A 138 -10.89 -16.70 0.75
CA TYR A 138 -9.84 -17.70 0.98
C TYR A 138 -8.78 -17.27 2.00
N PHE A 139 -8.37 -16.00 2.01
CA PHE A 139 -7.25 -15.55 2.86
C PHE A 139 -7.70 -15.14 4.28
N GLY A 140 -8.84 -14.47 4.38
CA GLY A 140 -9.34 -13.87 5.61
C GLY A 140 -8.87 -12.42 5.80
N ILE A 141 -9.79 -11.54 6.19
CA ILE A 141 -9.49 -10.13 6.48
C ILE A 141 -8.53 -9.99 7.66
N PRO A 142 -8.69 -10.68 8.81
CA PRO A 142 -7.75 -10.55 9.93
C PRO A 142 -6.30 -10.85 9.52
N ARG A 143 -6.08 -11.94 8.78
CA ARG A 143 -4.76 -12.28 8.26
C ARG A 143 -4.24 -11.22 7.28
N ALA A 144 -5.07 -10.67 6.40
CA ALA A 144 -4.67 -9.59 5.48
C ALA A 144 -4.29 -8.28 6.19
N LEU A 145 -4.77 -8.08 7.42
CA LEU A 145 -4.38 -6.96 8.27
C LEU A 145 -3.08 -7.24 9.05
N GLY A 146 -2.57 -8.48 9.06
CA GLY A 146 -1.37 -8.89 9.79
C GLY A 146 -1.63 -9.50 11.16
N GLU A 147 -2.74 -10.24 11.35
CA GLU A 147 -3.01 -10.96 12.61
C GLU A 147 -1.89 -11.94 13.00
N ASP A 148 -1.17 -12.48 12.02
CA ASP A 148 -0.04 -13.37 12.22
C ASP A 148 1.13 -12.71 12.99
N HIS A 149 1.23 -11.39 13.00
CA HIS A 149 2.19 -10.66 13.84
C HIS A 149 1.76 -10.56 15.31
N PHE A 150 0.45 -10.64 15.57
CA PHE A 150 -0.13 -10.62 16.92
C PHE A 150 -0.21 -12.02 17.54
N LYS A 151 -0.35 -13.05 16.70
CA LYS A 151 -0.52 -14.45 17.12
C LYS A 151 0.46 -15.40 16.42
N PRO A 152 1.78 -15.13 16.40
CA PRO A 152 2.74 -15.87 15.58
C PRO A 152 2.73 -17.38 15.86
N GLU A 153 2.47 -17.79 17.10
CA GLU A 153 2.39 -19.20 17.50
C GLU A 153 1.23 -19.95 16.82
N GLU A 154 0.09 -19.30 16.57
CA GLU A 154 -1.05 -19.91 15.87
C GLU A 154 -0.76 -20.11 14.37
N TYR A 155 0.12 -19.28 13.81
CA TYR A 155 0.41 -19.25 12.38
C TYR A 155 1.69 -20.02 11.99
N ARG A 156 2.55 -20.38 12.96
CA ARG A 156 3.87 -21.00 12.70
C ARG A 156 3.84 -22.27 11.86
N ASN A 157 2.81 -23.09 12.01
CA ASN A 157 2.63 -24.34 11.24
C ASN A 157 1.59 -24.19 10.12
N GLY A 158 1.14 -22.95 9.85
CA GLY A 158 0.11 -22.65 8.87
C GLY A 158 0.63 -22.78 7.44
N LYS A 159 -0.19 -23.34 6.54
CA LYS A 159 0.13 -23.37 5.11
C LYS A 159 -0.14 -22.00 4.47
N MET A 160 0.70 -21.66 3.50
CA MET A 160 0.40 -20.55 2.59
C MET A 160 -0.85 -20.88 1.78
N ILE A 161 -1.75 -19.89 1.65
CA ILE A 161 -2.99 -20.03 0.88
C ILE A 161 -2.65 -20.18 -0.61
N LYS A 162 -3.27 -21.14 -1.28
CA LYS A 162 -3.05 -21.48 -2.70
C LYS A 162 -4.33 -21.46 -3.53
N GLU A 163 -5.37 -20.81 -3.02
CA GLU A 163 -6.68 -20.65 -3.62
C GLU A 163 -6.90 -19.23 -4.16
N GLY A 164 -7.94 -19.07 -4.99
CA GLY A 164 -8.25 -17.78 -5.60
C GLY A 164 -7.08 -17.27 -6.44
N ILE A 165 -6.74 -15.99 -6.28
CA ILE A 165 -5.60 -15.36 -6.95
C ILE A 165 -4.25 -15.88 -6.45
N PHE A 166 -4.19 -16.40 -5.21
CA PHE A 166 -2.95 -16.87 -4.58
C PHE A 166 -2.43 -18.19 -5.17
N LYS A 167 -3.23 -18.88 -6.00
CA LYS A 167 -2.77 -20.03 -6.78
C LYS A 167 -1.74 -19.65 -7.84
N TYR A 168 -1.78 -18.41 -8.32
CA TYR A 168 -0.93 -17.92 -9.40
C TYR A 168 0.30 -17.16 -8.88
N THR A 169 0.27 -16.69 -7.63
CA THR A 169 1.35 -15.91 -7.03
C THR A 169 1.32 -15.95 -5.51
N ASN A 170 2.50 -15.91 -4.90
CA ASN A 170 2.64 -15.79 -3.44
C ASN A 170 2.46 -14.35 -2.95
N ASN A 171 2.52 -13.36 -3.84
CA ASN A 171 2.55 -11.93 -3.49
C ASN A 171 1.34 -11.17 -4.07
N GLY A 172 0.17 -11.82 -4.08
CA GLY A 172 -1.03 -11.29 -4.74
C GLY A 172 -1.45 -9.90 -4.24
N MET A 173 -1.31 -9.63 -2.95
CA MET A 173 -1.65 -8.32 -2.36
C MET A 173 -0.76 -7.20 -2.92
N TYR A 174 0.53 -7.45 -3.08
CA TYR A 174 1.50 -6.49 -3.61
C TYR A 174 1.38 -6.30 -5.11
N LEU A 175 1.15 -7.38 -5.86
CA LEU A 175 1.03 -7.33 -7.33
C LEU A 175 -0.29 -6.70 -7.79
N TYR A 176 -1.41 -7.09 -7.17
CA TYR A 176 -2.74 -6.78 -7.69
C TYR A 176 -3.49 -5.75 -6.87
N GLY A 177 -3.18 -5.59 -5.57
CA GLY A 177 -3.88 -4.63 -4.70
C GLY A 177 -3.65 -3.19 -5.12
N PHE A 178 -2.46 -2.89 -5.62
CA PHE A 178 -2.05 -1.56 -6.04
C PHE A 178 -2.61 -1.14 -7.38
N LEU A 179 -3.07 -2.09 -8.22
CA LEU A 179 -3.69 -1.78 -9.50
C LEU A 179 -4.93 -0.88 -9.33
N GLY A 180 -5.63 -0.99 -8.20
CA GLY A 180 -6.74 -0.10 -7.84
C GLY A 180 -6.36 1.38 -7.79
N LEU A 181 -5.12 1.73 -7.44
CA LEU A 181 -4.65 3.12 -7.41
C LEU A 181 -4.46 3.72 -8.81
N TYR A 182 -4.19 2.88 -9.82
CA TYR A 182 -4.02 3.33 -11.20
C TYR A 182 -5.36 3.70 -11.84
N LEU A 183 -6.46 3.09 -11.42
CA LEU A 183 -7.79 3.27 -12.02
C LEU A 183 -8.24 4.74 -12.06
N PRO A 184 -8.29 5.49 -10.93
CA PRO A 184 -8.65 6.91 -10.98
C PRO A 184 -7.65 7.76 -11.75
N ALA A 185 -6.35 7.46 -11.68
CA ALA A 185 -5.32 8.19 -12.41
C ALA A 185 -5.49 8.06 -13.94
N ILE A 186 -5.83 6.86 -14.41
CA ILE A 186 -6.05 6.56 -15.83
C ILE A 186 -7.38 7.15 -16.32
N LEU A 187 -8.47 6.92 -15.59
CA LEU A 187 -9.81 7.37 -16.00
C LEU A 187 -9.88 8.90 -16.11
N LEU A 188 -9.24 9.62 -15.19
CA LEU A 188 -9.17 11.08 -15.20
C LEU A 188 -7.96 11.63 -15.97
N ALA A 189 -7.15 10.75 -16.58
CA ALA A 189 -5.93 11.10 -17.30
C ALA A 189 -5.04 12.12 -16.56
N SER A 190 -4.73 11.79 -15.30
CA SER A 190 -3.91 12.64 -14.43
C SER A 190 -2.47 12.12 -14.39
N LYS A 191 -1.53 12.94 -14.86
CA LYS A 191 -0.08 12.64 -14.81
C LYS A 191 0.41 12.49 -13.37
N ALA A 192 0.02 13.43 -12.50
CA ALA A 192 0.46 13.45 -11.11
C ALA A 192 -0.06 12.23 -10.34
N ALA A 193 -1.36 11.91 -10.48
CA ALA A 193 -1.93 10.75 -9.82
C ALA A 193 -1.31 9.44 -10.31
N LEU A 194 -1.00 9.33 -11.61
CA LEU A 194 -0.35 8.15 -12.17
C LEU A 194 1.08 7.99 -11.61
N ALA A 195 1.84 9.08 -11.55
CA ALA A 195 3.19 9.05 -10.99
C ALA A 195 3.19 8.70 -9.49
N VAL A 196 2.24 9.26 -8.72
CA VAL A 196 2.10 8.91 -7.30
C VAL A 196 1.60 7.47 -7.11
N ALA A 197 0.70 6.96 -7.96
CA ALA A 197 0.29 5.55 -7.93
C ALA A 197 1.48 4.60 -8.15
N ILE A 198 2.37 4.92 -9.10
CA ILE A 198 3.62 4.18 -9.32
C ILE A 198 4.51 4.24 -8.07
N PHE A 199 4.72 5.43 -7.50
CA PHE A 199 5.46 5.59 -6.25
C PHE A 199 4.88 4.71 -5.13
N GLN A 200 3.56 4.73 -4.93
CA GLN A 200 2.89 3.93 -3.91
C GLN A 200 3.07 2.43 -4.12
N HIS A 201 3.06 1.98 -5.38
CA HIS A 201 3.25 0.58 -5.76
C HIS A 201 4.70 0.14 -5.54
N LEU A 202 5.69 0.95 -5.96
CA LEU A 202 7.11 0.68 -5.69
C LEU A 202 7.40 0.66 -4.19
N TYR A 203 6.86 1.62 -3.45
CA TYR A 203 7.12 1.75 -2.03
C TYR A 203 6.52 0.60 -1.21
N ILE A 204 5.41 -0.01 -1.65
CA ILE A 204 4.89 -1.20 -0.96
C ILE A 204 5.80 -2.42 -1.13
N TRP A 205 6.53 -2.52 -2.24
CA TRP A 205 7.52 -3.58 -2.43
C TRP A 205 8.72 -3.40 -1.51
N VAL A 206 9.11 -2.16 -1.20
CA VAL A 206 10.10 -1.89 -0.15
C VAL A 206 9.62 -2.47 1.18
N HIS A 207 8.36 -2.22 1.56
CA HIS A 207 7.80 -2.82 2.77
C HIS A 207 7.84 -4.35 2.75
N TYR A 208 7.44 -4.98 1.64
CA TYR A 208 7.52 -6.43 1.47
C TYR A 208 8.93 -6.96 1.72
N PHE A 209 9.93 -6.49 0.99
CA PHE A 209 11.26 -7.06 1.05
C PHE A 209 11.98 -6.80 2.38
N VAL A 210 11.68 -5.67 3.01
CA VAL A 210 12.47 -5.15 4.13
C VAL A 210 11.78 -5.41 5.47
N THR A 211 10.45 -5.50 5.48
CA THR A 211 9.66 -5.73 6.69
C THR A 211 8.98 -7.09 6.65
N GLU A 212 7.99 -7.26 5.78
CA GLU A 212 7.11 -8.43 5.85
C GLU A 212 7.86 -9.72 5.55
N LYS A 213 8.70 -9.79 4.50
CA LYS A 213 9.40 -11.04 4.16
C LYS A 213 10.27 -11.56 5.32
N PRO A 214 11.14 -10.75 5.96
CA PRO A 214 11.85 -11.18 7.17
C PRO A 214 10.92 -11.56 8.34
N ASP A 215 9.78 -10.89 8.50
CA ASP A 215 8.80 -11.23 9.53
C ASP A 215 8.11 -12.58 9.22
N MET A 216 7.81 -12.86 7.95
CA MET A 216 7.26 -14.13 7.49
C MET A 216 8.23 -15.30 7.71
N GLU A 217 9.53 -15.10 7.49
CA GLU A 217 10.57 -16.09 7.82
C GLU A 217 10.60 -16.36 9.34
N GLU A 218 10.40 -15.34 10.19
CA GLU A 218 10.31 -15.54 11.65
C GLU A 218 9.03 -16.26 12.08
N ILE A 219 7.90 -15.92 11.46
CA ILE A 219 6.59 -16.46 11.82
C ILE A 219 6.44 -17.90 11.30
N TYR A 220 6.73 -18.14 10.03
CA TYR A 220 6.40 -19.38 9.32
C TYR A 220 7.58 -20.33 9.08
N GLY A 221 8.83 -19.89 9.27
CA GLY A 221 10.05 -20.69 9.04
C GLY A 221 10.60 -20.56 7.63
#